data_AF-A0A432TPZ5-F1
#
_entry.id   AF-A0A432TPZ5-F1
#
_cell.length_a   1.000
_cell.length_b   1.000
_cell.length_c   1.000
_cell.angle_alpha   90.00
_cell.angle_beta   90.00
_cell.angle_gamma   90.00
#
_symmetry.space_group_name_H-M   'P 1'
#
loop_
_entity.id
_entity.type
_entity.pdbx_description
1 polymer ?
#
loop_
_entity_poly.entity_id
_entity_poly.type
_entity_poly.pdbx_seq_one_letter_code
_entity_poly.pdbx_strand_id
1 'polypeptide(L)' 'ITEINVTSPTCIRELDTQFNLNIAGVLFDAIEQQINTE' A
#
# COMPACT_ATOMS: atom_id res chain seq x y z
N ILE A 1 17.97 -8.09 4.52
CA ILE A 1 16.70 -7.62 5.11
C ILE A 1 16.83 -7.77 6.61
N THR A 2 16.58 -6.72 7.38
CA THR A 2 16.71 -6.74 8.85
C THR A 2 15.37 -7.00 9.55
N GLU A 3 14.26 -6.58 8.94
CA GLU A 3 12.90 -6.71 9.49
C GLU A 3 11.85 -6.65 8.37
N ILE A 4 10.67 -7.23 8.61
CA ILE A 4 9.49 -7.09 7.75
C ILE A 4 8.27 -6.79 8.64
N ASN A 5 7.67 -5.61 8.47
CA ASN A 5 6.49 -5.16 9.21
C ASN A 5 5.20 -5.49 8.45
N VAL A 6 4.43 -6.48 8.92
CA VAL A 6 3.21 -6.95 8.24
C VAL A 6 1.90 -6.55 8.93
N THR A 7 1.94 -6.09 10.18
CA THR A 7 0.72 -5.76 10.94
C THR A 7 0.26 -4.33 10.68
N SER A 8 1.17 -3.36 10.82
CA SER A 8 0.88 -1.93 10.64
C SER A 8 2.09 -1.21 10.02
N PRO A 9 2.44 -1.48 8.75
CA PRO A 9 3.45 -0.69 8.07
C PRO A 9 2.99 0.78 7.96
N THR A 10 3.86 1.72 8.33
CA THR A 10 3.57 3.17 8.35
C THR A 10 4.32 3.90 7.23
N CYS A 11 4.32 5.25 7.26
CA CYS A 11 5.06 6.13 6.35
C CYS A 11 4.51 6.28 4.92
N ILE A 12 3.24 5.96 4.69
CA ILE A 12 2.62 6.04 3.35
C ILE A 12 2.59 7.48 2.80
N ARG A 13 2.29 8.49 3.64
CA ARG A 13 2.13 9.90 3.21
C ARG A 13 3.47 10.52 2.82
N GLU A 14 4.51 10.16 3.57
CA GLU A 14 5.87 10.60 3.40
C GLU A 14 6.41 10.13 2.04
N LEU A 15 6.15 8.86 1.69
CA LEU A 15 6.52 8.30 0.40
C LEU A 15 5.69 8.88 -0.75
N ASP A 16 4.37 8.98 -0.59
CA ASP A 16 3.49 9.59 -1.60
C ASP A 16 3.95 11.00 -1.97
N THR A 17 4.33 11.81 -0.97
CA THR A 17 4.80 13.19 -1.21
C THR A 17 6.19 13.25 -1.84
N GLN A 18 7.13 12.41 -1.38
CA GLN A 18 8.52 12.44 -1.87
C GLN A 18 8.65 11.91 -3.30
N PHE A 19 7.82 10.94 -3.67
CA PHE A 19 7.93 10.22 -4.94
C PHE A 19 6.74 10.45 -5.88
N ASN A 20 5.80 11.33 -5.49
CA ASN A 20 4.57 11.61 -6.23
C ASN A 20 3.79 10.33 -6.56
N LEU A 21 3.58 9.50 -5.53
CA LEU A 21 2.88 8.21 -5.63
C LEU A 21 1.42 8.32 -5.16
N ASN A 22 0.67 7.24 -5.39
CA ASN A 22 -0.68 7.04 -4.88
C ASN A 22 -0.79 5.62 -4.27
N ILE A 23 -0.03 5.35 -3.20
CA ILE A 23 0.04 4.02 -2.59
C ILE A 23 -1.35 3.58 -2.06
N ALA A 24 -2.16 4.52 -1.56
CA ALA A 24 -3.52 4.23 -1.11
C ALA A 24 -4.40 3.73 -2.26
N GLY A 25 -4.32 4.35 -3.44
CA GLY A 25 -5.03 3.88 -4.63
C GLY A 25 -4.66 2.45 -4.99
N VAL A 26 -3.36 2.15 -5.07
CA VAL A 26 -2.86 0.80 -5.37
C VAL A 26 -3.37 -0.24 -4.37
N LEU A 27 -3.44 0.10 -3.08
CA LEU A 27 -3.99 -0.79 -2.06
C LEU A 27 -5.48 -1.07 -2.29
N PHE A 28 -6.28 -0.03 -2.59
CA PHE A 28 -7.71 -0.21 -2.86
C PHE A 28 -7.96 -1.00 -4.15
N ASP A 29 -7.17 -0.77 -5.20
CA ASP A 29 -7.24 -1.55 -6.44
C ASP A 29 -6.97 -3.03 -6.17
N ALA A 30 -5.98 -3.35 -5.33
CA ALA A 30 -5.66 -4.72 -4.94
C ALA A 30 -6.78 -5.37 -4.10
N ILE A 31 -7.40 -4.61 -3.19
CA ILE A 31 -8.55 -5.08 -2.41
C ILE A 31 -9.74 -5.38 -3.32
N GLU A 32 -10.04 -4.48 -4.26
CA GLU A 32 -11.12 -4.67 -5.23
C GLU A 32 -10.88 -5.92 -6.09
N GLN A 33 -9.65 -6.12 -6.60
CA GLN A 33 -9.29 -7.33 -7.32
C GLN A 33 -9.50 -8.59 -6.47
N GLN A 34 -9.08 -8.57 -5.20
CA GLN A 34 -9.22 -9.72 -4.31
C GLN A 34 -10.69 -10.05 -3.99
N ILE A 35 -11.54 -9.03 -3.87
CA ILE A 35 -12.98 -9.21 -3.63
C ILE A 35 -13.71 -9.68 -4.89
N ASN A 36 -13.32 -9.17 -6.06
CA ASN A 36 -13.96 -9.48 -7.35
C ASN A 36 -13.36 -10.71 -8.06
N THR A 37 -12.47 -11.45 -7.40
CA THR A 37 -11.98 -12.72 -7.91
C THR A 37 -13.07 -13.78 -7.71
N GLU A 38 -13.86 -14.05 -8.77
CA GLU A 38 -14.76 -15.22 -8.86
C GLU A 38 -13.97 -16.55 -8.87
#